data_AF-A0A3S5FCJ0-F1
#
_entry.id   AF-A0A3S5FCJ0-F1
#
_cell.length_a   1.000
_cell.length_b   1.000
_cell.length_c   1.000
_cell.angle_alpha   90.00
_cell.angle_beta   90.00
_cell.angle_gamma   90.00
#
_symmetry.space_group_name_H-M   'P 1'
#
loop_
_entity.id
_entity.type
_entity.pdbx_description
1 polymer ?
#
loop_
_entity_poly.entity_id
_entity_poly.type
_entity_poly.pdbx_seq_one_letter_code
_entity_poly.pdbx_strand_id
1 'polypeptide(L)'
;MPRPPDIGDKYSSRHGQKGINSLLIPSDEMPWAVDSGMVPDLIFNPHGQRLDATAFQWTESNPPFHDYAQSLSKAGFNYWGTEAMISGSTGRQLEAHIFIGIVYYQRLRHMVADKYQVRSVGRVEPILRQPIKGRKLGGGIRLGEMERDCLISHGAVFTLHDRLVESNSDTVTVSNFFPEIIEFHHFTCCLPTYPKHQLF
;
A
#
# COMPACT_ATOMS: atom_id res chain seq x y z
N MET A 1 4.22 -5.40 21.43
CA MET A 1 3.52 -6.53 20.78
C MET A 1 4.21 -6.82 19.46
N PRO A 2 4.59 -8.08 19.16
CA PRO A 2 5.16 -8.42 17.86
C PRO A 2 4.13 -8.14 16.75
N ARG A 3 4.54 -7.44 15.70
CA ARG A 3 3.70 -7.15 14.53
C ARG A 3 4.11 -8.08 13.39
N PRO A 4 3.26 -9.01 12.93
CA PRO A 4 3.59 -9.85 11.79
C PRO A 4 3.77 -9.00 10.52
N PRO A 5 4.49 -9.50 9.50
CA PRO A 5 4.62 -8.85 8.21
C PRO A 5 3.30 -8.95 7.44
N ASP A 6 2.74 -7.80 7.05
CA ASP A 6 1.50 -7.76 6.28
C ASP A 6 1.72 -7.25 4.85
N ILE A 7 0.70 -7.43 4.01
CA ILE A 7 0.66 -6.86 2.66
C ILE A 7 0.74 -5.33 2.75
N GLY A 8 1.61 -4.78 1.92
CA GLY A 8 1.92 -3.36 1.80
C GLY A 8 3.01 -2.85 2.76
N ASP A 9 3.52 -3.70 3.66
CA ASP A 9 4.67 -3.34 4.51
C ASP A 9 5.90 -3.07 3.65
N LYS A 10 6.74 -2.15 4.12
CA LYS A 10 7.90 -1.67 3.36
C LYS A 10 9.17 -2.36 3.81
N TYR A 11 9.94 -2.81 2.83
CA TYR A 11 11.22 -3.47 3.03
C TYR A 11 12.29 -2.82 2.15
N SER A 12 13.55 -2.93 2.54
CA SER A 12 14.67 -2.38 1.79
C SER A 12 15.89 -3.29 1.87
N SER A 13 16.61 -3.40 0.77
CA SER A 13 18.00 -3.87 0.81
C SER A 13 18.90 -2.76 1.38
N ARG A 14 20.15 -3.11 1.71
CA ARG A 14 21.19 -2.12 2.09
C ARG A 14 21.68 -1.25 0.92
N HIS A 15 21.17 -1.46 -0.29
CA HIS A 15 21.60 -0.78 -1.52
C HIS A 15 20.51 0.15 -2.09
N GLY A 16 19.59 0.61 -1.24
CA GLY A 16 18.56 1.58 -1.64
C GLY A 16 17.41 0.99 -2.47
N GLN A 17 17.36 -0.32 -2.68
CA GLN A 17 16.24 -0.99 -3.32
C GLN A 17 15.10 -1.14 -2.32
N LYS A 18 14.18 -0.17 -2.34
CA LYS A 18 12.99 -0.17 -1.49
C LYS A 18 11.83 -0.83 -2.21
N GLY A 19 11.25 -1.84 -1.56
CA GLY A 19 10.08 -2.57 -2.03
C GLY A 19 8.90 -2.46 -1.08
N ILE A 20 7.72 -2.75 -1.60
CA ILE A 20 6.49 -2.96 -0.84
C ILE A 20 6.15 -4.44 -0.98
N ASN A 21 5.75 -5.10 0.10
CA ASN A 21 5.23 -6.46 0.03
C ASN A 21 3.90 -6.46 -0.73
N SER A 22 3.87 -6.99 -1.95
CA SER A 22 2.68 -6.99 -2.80
C SER A 22 1.72 -8.12 -2.47
N LEU A 23 2.25 -9.32 -2.25
CA LEU A 23 1.48 -10.55 -2.07
C LEU A 23 2.22 -11.48 -1.11
N LEU A 24 1.48 -12.07 -0.17
CA LEU A 24 1.94 -13.17 0.66
C LEU A 24 1.55 -14.47 -0.05
N ILE A 25 2.53 -15.08 -0.71
CA ILE A 25 2.36 -16.35 -1.43
C ILE A 25 2.60 -17.49 -0.44
N PRO A 26 1.72 -18.52 -0.39
CA PRO A 26 1.93 -19.67 0.47
C PRO A 26 3.11 -20.52 -0.06
N SER A 27 3.77 -21.27 0.83
CA SER A 27 5.03 -21.96 0.50
C SER A 27 4.89 -23.08 -0.53
N ASP A 28 3.69 -23.63 -0.69
CA ASP A 28 3.34 -24.67 -1.67
C ASP A 28 3.26 -24.14 -3.10
N GLU A 29 2.89 -22.88 -3.29
CA GLU A 29 2.84 -22.23 -4.61
C GLU A 29 4.18 -21.64 -5.04
N MET A 30 5.13 -21.49 -4.11
CA MET A 30 6.43 -20.92 -4.38
C MET A 30 7.26 -21.82 -5.30
N PRO A 31 8.00 -21.24 -6.26
CA PRO A 31 8.91 -22.02 -7.07
C PRO A 31 10.03 -22.57 -6.20
N TRP A 32 10.49 -23.78 -6.49
CA TRP A 32 11.57 -24.43 -5.76
C TRP A 32 12.67 -24.90 -6.72
N ALA A 33 13.90 -24.90 -6.24
CA ALA A 33 15.06 -25.24 -7.04
C ALA A 33 15.24 -26.76 -7.16
N VAL A 34 15.51 -27.25 -8.38
CA VAL A 34 15.59 -28.69 -8.68
C VAL A 34 16.79 -29.34 -8.01
N ASP A 35 17.96 -28.69 -8.08
CA ASP A 35 19.23 -29.28 -7.63
C ASP A 35 19.41 -29.13 -6.12
N SER A 36 19.06 -27.96 -5.58
CA SER A 36 19.28 -27.59 -4.18
C SER A 36 18.07 -27.84 -3.28
N GLY A 37 16.86 -27.99 -3.85
CA GLY A 37 15.61 -28.08 -3.10
C GLY A 37 15.22 -26.77 -2.39
N MET A 38 15.90 -25.67 -2.69
CA MET A 38 15.69 -24.39 -2.01
C MET A 38 14.38 -23.72 -2.46
N VAL A 39 13.65 -23.17 -1.48
CA VAL A 39 12.47 -22.33 -1.69
C VAL A 39 12.86 -20.89 -1.33
N PRO A 40 12.67 -19.91 -2.23
CA PRO A 40 13.04 -18.52 -1.95
C PRO A 40 12.03 -17.87 -0.98
N ASP A 41 12.51 -17.02 -0.07
CA ASP A 41 11.65 -16.26 0.84
C ASP A 41 11.08 -14.97 0.21
N LEU A 42 11.85 -14.34 -0.69
CA LEU A 42 11.52 -13.08 -1.34
C LEU A 42 11.76 -13.19 -2.85
N ILE A 43 10.77 -12.79 -3.64
CA ILE A 43 10.87 -12.73 -5.10
C ILE A 43 10.96 -11.28 -5.54
N PHE A 44 11.98 -10.97 -6.34
CA PHE A 44 12.16 -9.65 -6.94
C PHE A 44 11.78 -9.66 -8.41
N ASN A 45 11.18 -8.56 -8.85
CA ASN A 45 10.90 -8.35 -10.26
C ASN A 45 12.22 -8.04 -11.01
N PRO A 46 12.60 -8.82 -12.05
CA PRO A 46 13.80 -8.57 -12.84
C PRO A 46 13.76 -7.25 -13.64
N HIS A 47 12.58 -6.64 -13.80
CA HIS A 47 12.45 -5.30 -14.40
C HIS A 47 12.99 -4.17 -13.51
N GLY A 48 13.33 -4.45 -12.25
CA GLY A 48 14.02 -3.49 -11.38
C GLY A 48 15.43 -3.18 -11.87
N GLN A 49 15.93 -1.99 -11.55
CA GLN A 49 17.33 -1.65 -11.81
C GLN A 49 18.25 -2.59 -11.03
N ARG A 50 19.24 -3.16 -11.73
CA ARG A 50 20.31 -3.95 -11.11
C ARG A 50 21.24 -2.98 -10.38
N LEU A 51 21.35 -3.16 -9.08
CA LEU A 51 22.27 -2.41 -8.24
C LEU A 51 23.24 -3.43 -7.63
N ASP A 52 24.53 -3.26 -7.91
CA ASP A 52 25.55 -4.12 -7.34
C ASP A 52 25.63 -3.91 -5.83
N ALA A 53 25.44 -5.01 -5.11
CA ALA A 53 25.22 -5.05 -3.68
C ALA A 53 26.46 -5.51 -2.88
N THR A 54 27.63 -5.60 -3.51
CA THR A 54 28.85 -6.10 -2.85
C THR A 54 29.57 -4.96 -2.14
N ALA A 55 29.79 -5.15 -0.85
CA ALA A 55 30.40 -4.17 0.01
C ALA A 55 31.94 -4.21 -0.11
N PHE A 56 32.55 -3.07 -0.41
CA PHE A 56 33.96 -2.73 -0.08
C PHE A 56 35.13 -3.44 -0.78
N GLN A 57 34.97 -4.08 -1.96
CA GLN A 57 36.14 -4.50 -2.76
C GLN A 57 35.94 -4.20 -4.23
N TRP A 58 36.54 -3.11 -4.73
CA TRP A 58 36.53 -2.82 -6.16
C TRP A 58 37.84 -2.19 -6.62
N THR A 59 38.45 -2.86 -7.59
CA THR A 59 39.36 -2.25 -8.56
C THR A 59 38.73 -2.51 -9.93
N GLU A 60 38.66 -1.53 -10.84
CA GLU A 60 38.04 -1.73 -12.18
C GLU A 60 38.67 -2.91 -12.95
N SER A 61 39.91 -3.26 -12.62
CA SER A 61 40.67 -4.33 -13.26
C SER A 61 40.25 -5.75 -12.89
N ASN A 62 39.58 -5.97 -11.74
CA ASN A 62 39.10 -7.30 -11.37
C ASN A 62 37.73 -7.20 -10.66
N PRO A 63 36.62 -7.47 -11.37
CA PRO A 63 35.32 -7.53 -10.73
C PRO A 63 35.27 -8.75 -9.79
N PRO A 64 34.75 -8.61 -8.56
CA PRO A 64 34.68 -9.68 -7.55
C PRO A 64 33.75 -10.83 -7.96
N PHE A 65 32.96 -10.65 -9.04
CA PHE A 65 32.10 -11.67 -9.61
C PHE A 65 32.85 -12.98 -9.91
N HIS A 66 34.06 -12.91 -10.48
CA HIS A 66 34.81 -14.11 -10.85
C HIS A 66 35.23 -14.95 -9.63
N ASP A 67 35.61 -14.30 -8.54
CA ASP A 67 36.04 -14.98 -7.30
C ASP A 67 34.86 -15.67 -6.60
N TYR A 68 33.69 -15.03 -6.60
CA TYR A 68 32.46 -15.63 -6.09
C TYR A 68 31.99 -16.79 -6.98
N ALA A 69 32.05 -16.63 -8.30
CA ALA A 69 31.66 -17.67 -9.24
C ALA A 69 32.55 -18.93 -9.12
N GLN A 70 33.86 -18.76 -8.91
CA GLN A 70 34.76 -19.89 -8.61
C GLN A 70 34.41 -20.55 -7.27
N SER A 71 34.07 -19.78 -6.25
CA SER A 71 33.65 -20.31 -4.94
C SER A 71 32.34 -21.10 -5.05
N LEU A 72 31.38 -20.63 -5.85
CA LEU A 72 30.12 -21.32 -6.13
C LEU A 72 30.34 -22.63 -6.89
N SER A 73 31.19 -22.61 -7.92
CA SER A 73 31.54 -23.81 -8.69
C SER A 73 32.22 -24.88 -7.82
N LYS A 74 33.11 -24.48 -6.90
CA LYS A 74 33.72 -25.39 -5.91
C LYS A 74 32.69 -25.99 -4.95
N ALA A 75 31.63 -25.26 -4.64
CA ALA A 75 30.52 -25.73 -3.81
C ALA A 75 29.49 -26.58 -4.58
N GLY A 76 29.67 -26.78 -5.89
CA GLY A 76 28.77 -27.57 -6.73
C GLY A 76 27.58 -26.79 -7.30
N PHE A 77 27.55 -25.47 -7.12
CA PHE A 77 26.54 -24.60 -7.71
C PHE A 77 26.95 -24.15 -9.11
N ASN A 78 25.98 -23.64 -9.87
CA ASN A 78 26.26 -23.04 -11.17
C ASN A 78 27.19 -21.83 -11.04
N TYR A 79 28.12 -21.68 -12.00
CA TYR A 79 29.09 -20.60 -12.06
C TYR A 79 28.44 -19.21 -12.01
N TRP A 80 27.29 -19.05 -12.67
CA TRP A 80 26.55 -17.78 -12.71
C TRP A 80 25.55 -17.58 -11.56
N GLY A 81 25.42 -18.54 -10.63
CA GLY A 81 24.43 -18.48 -9.54
C GLY A 81 22.98 -18.62 -10.02
N THR A 82 22.76 -19.19 -11.21
CA THR A 82 21.42 -19.47 -11.74
C THR A 82 21.09 -20.96 -11.59
N GLU A 83 19.87 -21.26 -11.17
CA GLU A 83 19.39 -22.63 -10.95
C GLU A 83 18.13 -22.91 -11.78
N ALA A 84 17.94 -24.16 -12.17
CA ALA A 84 16.67 -24.61 -12.73
C ALA A 84 15.62 -24.66 -11.60
N MET A 85 14.47 -24.01 -11.82
CA MET A 85 13.38 -24.00 -10.86
C MET A 85 12.12 -24.66 -11.43
N ILE A 86 11.35 -25.29 -10.56
CA ILE A 86 10.02 -25.82 -10.84
C ILE A 86 8.98 -24.87 -10.27
N SER A 87 7.95 -24.58 -11.06
CA SER A 87 6.80 -23.79 -10.62
C SER A 87 5.98 -24.57 -9.58
N GLY A 88 5.72 -23.97 -8.42
CA GLY A 88 4.91 -24.60 -7.36
C GLY A 88 3.45 -24.83 -7.77
N SER A 89 2.87 -23.91 -8.55
CA SER A 89 1.46 -24.00 -8.98
C SER A 89 1.21 -25.02 -10.10
N THR A 90 2.14 -25.17 -11.04
CA THR A 90 1.96 -26.05 -12.21
C THR A 90 2.78 -27.33 -12.15
N GLY A 91 3.78 -27.41 -11.27
CA GLY A 91 4.71 -28.52 -11.18
C GLY A 91 5.64 -28.67 -12.39
N ARG A 92 5.63 -27.72 -13.33
CA ARG A 92 6.48 -27.74 -14.53
C ARG A 92 7.78 -26.98 -14.28
N GLN A 93 8.86 -27.45 -14.90
CA GLN A 93 10.11 -26.72 -14.93
C GLN A 93 9.95 -25.40 -15.71
N LEU A 94 10.51 -24.34 -15.17
CA LEU A 94 10.53 -23.03 -15.82
C LEU A 94 11.51 -23.04 -16.99
N GLU A 95 11.17 -22.33 -18.07
CA GLU A 95 11.95 -22.33 -19.32
C GLU A 95 13.34 -21.69 -19.16
N ALA A 96 13.51 -20.80 -18.18
CA ALA A 96 14.75 -20.11 -17.90
C ALA A 96 15.30 -20.49 -16.52
N HIS A 97 16.63 -20.53 -16.42
CA HIS A 97 17.30 -20.61 -15.12
C HIS A 97 17.13 -19.31 -14.35
N ILE A 98 16.72 -19.41 -13.10
CA ILE A 98 16.45 -18.26 -12.23
C ILE A 98 17.68 -17.99 -11.38
N PHE A 99 18.03 -16.71 -11.23
CA PHE A 99 19.08 -16.28 -10.31
C PHE A 99 18.57 -16.36 -8.87
N ILE A 100 19.29 -17.11 -8.03
CA ILE A 100 18.99 -17.25 -6.60
C ILE A 100 20.22 -16.86 -5.79
N GLY A 101 20.00 -16.16 -4.68
CA GLY A 101 21.09 -15.71 -3.83
C GLY A 101 20.58 -15.16 -2.50
N ILE A 102 21.46 -15.12 -1.52
CA ILE A 102 21.15 -14.62 -0.19
C ILE A 102 21.44 -13.11 -0.16
N VAL A 103 20.42 -12.32 0.17
CA VAL A 103 20.53 -10.87 0.31
C VAL A 103 20.04 -10.45 1.67
N TYR A 104 20.84 -9.64 2.37
CA TYR A 104 20.41 -9.08 3.66
C TYR A 104 19.32 -8.02 3.45
N TYR A 105 18.15 -8.26 4.05
CA TYR A 105 16.98 -7.40 3.92
C TYR A 105 16.59 -6.77 5.26
N GLN A 106 16.07 -5.54 5.18
CA GLN A 106 15.67 -4.75 6.34
C GLN A 106 14.18 -4.40 6.25
N ARG A 107 13.44 -4.64 7.34
CA ARG A 107 12.06 -4.19 7.49
C ARG A 107 12.04 -2.74 7.91
N LEU A 108 11.27 -1.90 7.22
CA LEU A 108 11.13 -0.49 7.56
C LEU A 108 10.00 -0.29 8.58
N ARG A 109 10.15 0.74 9.44
CA ARG A 109 9.13 1.12 10.44
C ARG A 109 7.79 1.62 9.86
N HIS A 110 7.69 1.79 8.54
CA HIS A 110 6.53 2.37 7.87
C HIS A 110 5.47 1.33 7.53
N MET A 111 4.79 0.86 8.57
CA MET A 111 3.74 -0.14 8.51
C MET A 111 2.49 0.36 7.78
N VAL A 112 1.72 -0.56 7.17
CA VAL A 112 0.43 -0.23 6.53
C VAL A 112 -0.69 -0.05 7.52
N ALA A 113 -0.70 -0.85 8.58
CA ALA A 113 -1.66 -0.72 9.68
C ALA A 113 -1.66 0.71 10.26
N ASP A 114 -0.53 1.40 10.20
CA ASP A 114 -0.41 2.78 10.63
C ASP A 114 -0.81 3.80 9.54
N LYS A 115 -1.50 3.42 8.46
CA LYS A 115 -1.85 4.32 7.35
C LYS A 115 -3.32 4.30 6.93
N TYR A 116 -4.03 3.20 7.12
CA TYR A 116 -5.44 3.15 6.75
C TYR A 116 -6.27 4.10 7.64
N GLN A 117 -7.25 4.78 7.04
CA GLN A 117 -8.19 5.65 7.73
C GLN A 117 -9.54 5.51 7.06
N VAL A 118 -10.57 5.23 7.86
CA VAL A 118 -11.95 5.09 7.41
C VAL A 118 -12.85 5.89 8.35
N ARG A 119 -13.84 6.56 7.79
CA ARG A 119 -14.88 7.28 8.55
C ARG A 119 -16.20 7.17 7.80
N SER A 120 -17.23 6.73 8.51
CA SER A 120 -18.63 6.83 8.06
C SER A 120 -19.28 8.04 8.73
N VAL A 121 -19.50 7.95 10.05
CA VAL A 121 -20.00 9.02 10.91
C VAL A 121 -19.06 9.15 12.11
N GLY A 122 -18.92 10.34 12.67
CA GLY A 122 -18.04 10.54 13.81
C GLY A 122 -18.22 11.91 14.44
N ARG A 123 -17.41 12.18 15.47
CA ARG A 123 -17.43 13.46 16.18
C ARG A 123 -17.15 14.62 15.22
N VAL A 124 -17.87 15.71 15.44
CA VAL A 124 -17.71 16.98 14.74
C VAL A 124 -17.19 18.04 15.71
N GLU A 125 -16.53 19.04 15.15
CA GLU A 125 -16.10 20.23 15.90
C GLU A 125 -17.32 21.07 16.28
N PRO A 126 -17.44 21.59 17.52
CA PRO A 126 -18.65 22.29 17.97
C PRO A 126 -18.92 23.61 17.23
N ILE A 127 -17.88 24.30 16.76
CA ILE A 127 -18.00 25.60 16.09
C ILE A 127 -18.37 25.41 14.63
N LEU A 128 -17.51 24.71 13.87
CA LEU A 128 -17.68 24.55 12.43
C LEU A 128 -18.68 23.44 12.07
N ARG A 129 -19.01 22.57 13.03
CA ARG A 129 -19.79 21.34 12.83
C ARG A 129 -19.22 20.41 11.75
N GLN A 130 -17.94 20.58 11.44
CA GLN A 130 -17.20 19.75 10.48
C GLN A 130 -16.50 18.57 11.17
N PRO A 131 -16.17 17.50 10.42
CA PRO A 131 -15.32 16.42 10.88
C PRO A 131 -14.00 16.89 11.52
N ILE A 132 -13.72 16.42 12.74
CA ILE A 132 -12.46 16.73 13.42
C ILE A 132 -11.23 16.20 12.66
N LYS A 133 -10.08 16.84 12.87
CA LYS A 133 -8.79 16.39 12.30
C LYS A 133 -8.18 15.25 13.11
N GLY A 134 -7.56 14.30 12.41
CA GLY A 134 -6.64 13.32 13.00
C GLY A 134 -7.22 11.91 13.10
N ARG A 135 -6.44 10.93 12.64
CA ARG A 135 -6.86 9.52 12.56
C ARG A 135 -7.19 8.91 13.91
N LYS A 136 -6.40 9.19 14.96
CA LYS A 136 -6.62 8.65 16.31
C LYS A 136 -8.00 8.99 16.88
N LEU A 137 -8.60 10.09 16.41
CA LEU A 137 -9.91 10.57 16.85
C LEU A 137 -11.03 10.16 15.87
N GLY A 138 -10.74 9.33 14.86
CA GLY A 138 -11.71 9.03 13.79
C GLY A 138 -12.00 10.26 12.91
N GLY A 139 -11.01 11.12 12.72
CA GLY A 139 -11.16 12.35 11.93
C GLY A 139 -11.53 12.09 10.47
N GLY A 140 -12.12 13.09 9.82
CA GLY A 140 -12.45 13.03 8.40
C GLY A 140 -11.21 13.14 7.51
N ILE A 141 -11.36 12.70 6.26
CA ILE A 141 -10.39 13.03 5.20
C ILE A 141 -10.78 14.41 4.66
N ARG A 142 -9.80 15.31 4.57
CA ARG A 142 -10.04 16.67 4.06
C ARG A 142 -9.96 16.66 2.53
N LEU A 143 -11.00 17.16 1.89
CA LEU A 143 -10.96 17.57 0.49
C LEU A 143 -10.43 19.01 0.43
N GLY A 144 -9.30 19.21 -0.25
CA GLY A 144 -8.67 20.52 -0.40
C GLY A 144 -9.12 21.24 -1.67
N GLU A 145 -8.44 22.36 -1.91
CA GLU A 145 -8.65 23.18 -3.10
C GLU A 145 -8.25 22.45 -4.39
N MET A 146 -7.13 21.74 -4.36
CA MET A 146 -6.64 20.99 -5.52
C MET A 146 -7.63 19.89 -5.95
N GLU A 147 -8.23 19.20 -4.99
CA GLU A 147 -9.21 18.15 -5.26
C GLU A 147 -10.54 18.74 -5.74
N ARG A 148 -10.96 19.91 -5.23
CA ARG A 148 -12.12 20.66 -5.73
C ARG A 148 -11.93 21.02 -7.20
N ASP A 149 -10.78 21.60 -7.56
CA ASP A 149 -10.53 22.08 -8.91
C ASP A 149 -10.44 20.90 -9.91
N CYS A 150 -9.92 19.76 -9.47
CA CYS A 150 -9.96 18.51 -10.23
C CYS A 150 -11.40 18.03 -10.51
N LEU A 151 -12.30 18.09 -9.51
CA LEU A 151 -13.69 17.69 -9.72
C LEU A 151 -14.45 18.65 -10.64
N ILE A 152 -14.16 19.95 -10.56
CA ILE A 152 -14.72 20.96 -11.45
C ILE A 152 -14.28 20.70 -12.90
N SER A 153 -12.99 20.41 -13.13
CA SER A 153 -12.47 20.14 -14.48
C SER A 153 -13.07 18.89 -15.12
N HIS A 154 -13.41 17.89 -14.32
CA HIS A 154 -14.11 16.68 -14.77
C HIS A 154 -15.60 16.91 -15.03
N GLY A 155 -16.16 18.06 -14.66
CA GLY A 155 -17.60 18.34 -14.75
C GLY A 155 -18.45 17.56 -13.72
N ALA A 156 -17.83 17.02 -12.66
CA ALA A 156 -18.48 16.19 -11.65
C ALA A 156 -19.18 17.05 -10.58
N VAL A 157 -20.08 17.93 -11.00
CA VAL A 157 -20.74 18.93 -10.14
C VAL A 157 -21.54 18.27 -9.01
N PHE A 158 -22.29 17.20 -9.31
CA PHE A 158 -23.07 16.47 -8.29
C PHE A 158 -22.19 15.85 -7.21
N THR A 159 -21.06 15.25 -7.58
CA THR A 159 -20.09 14.69 -6.64
C THR A 159 -19.45 15.78 -5.78
N LEU A 160 -19.13 16.93 -6.38
CA LEU A 160 -18.60 18.07 -5.65
C LEU A 160 -19.62 18.60 -4.63
N HIS A 161 -20.89 18.75 -5.03
CA HIS A 161 -21.98 19.20 -4.15
C HIS A 161 -22.18 18.24 -2.97
N ASP A 162 -22.24 16.93 -3.25
CA ASP A 162 -22.34 15.89 -2.21
C ASP A 162 -21.19 16.01 -1.21
N ARG A 163 -19.94 16.11 -1.69
CA ARG A 163 -18.74 16.12 -0.84
C ARG A 163 -18.50 17.41 -0.08
N LEU A 164 -18.84 18.58 -0.63
CA LEU A 164 -18.56 19.86 0.02
C LEU A 164 -19.73 20.40 0.84
N VAL A 165 -20.97 20.11 0.43
CA VAL A 165 -22.17 20.71 1.03
C VAL A 165 -22.98 19.66 1.77
N GLU A 166 -23.57 18.69 1.08
CA GLU A 166 -24.55 17.77 1.70
C GLU A 166 -23.94 16.90 2.82
N SER A 167 -22.71 16.43 2.63
CA SER A 167 -22.05 15.55 3.61
C SER A 167 -21.37 16.28 4.76
N ASN A 168 -21.25 17.61 4.71
CA ASN A 168 -20.45 18.40 5.65
C ASN A 168 -21.18 19.57 6.32
N SER A 169 -22.30 20.05 5.75
CA SER A 169 -23.00 21.24 6.22
C SER A 169 -24.40 20.92 6.74
N ASP A 170 -24.81 21.68 7.75
CA ASP A 170 -26.16 21.58 8.29
C ASP A 170 -27.14 22.38 7.43
N THR A 171 -28.34 21.85 7.25
CA THR A 171 -29.43 22.58 6.61
C THR A 171 -30.08 23.53 7.61
N VAL A 172 -30.31 24.78 7.20
CA VAL A 172 -30.95 25.81 8.01
C VAL A 172 -32.23 26.26 7.31
N THR A 173 -33.33 26.31 8.05
CA THR A 173 -34.62 26.84 7.58
C THR A 173 -34.70 28.34 7.90
N VAL A 174 -35.00 29.17 6.90
CA VAL A 174 -35.17 30.62 7.07
C VAL A 174 -36.65 30.96 6.89
N SER A 175 -37.20 31.79 7.78
CA SER A 175 -38.59 32.24 7.68
C SER A 175 -38.72 33.37 6.65
N ASN A 176 -39.72 33.30 5.78
CA ASN A 176 -39.92 34.27 4.69
C ASN A 176 -40.36 35.67 5.15
N PHE A 177 -40.75 35.82 6.42
CA PHE A 177 -41.27 37.08 6.97
C PHE A 177 -40.19 37.98 7.57
N PHE A 178 -39.14 37.39 8.15
CA PHE A 178 -37.99 38.11 8.70
C PHE A 178 -36.70 37.37 8.32
N PRO A 179 -36.06 37.73 7.20
CA PRO A 179 -34.89 37.02 6.68
C PRO A 179 -33.65 37.12 7.58
N GLU A 180 -33.65 38.02 8.57
CA GLU A 180 -32.55 38.19 9.54
C GLU A 180 -32.65 37.25 10.75
N ILE A 181 -33.80 36.62 10.98
CA ILE A 181 -34.01 35.72 12.13
C ILE A 181 -33.76 34.29 11.68
N ILE A 182 -32.59 33.76 12.04
CA ILE A 182 -32.26 32.35 11.86
C ILE A 182 -32.85 31.55 13.03
N GLU A 183 -33.96 30.86 12.78
CA GLU A 183 -34.49 29.89 13.74
C GLU A 183 -33.70 28.59 13.64
N PHE A 184 -32.75 28.38 14.56
CA PHE A 184 -32.08 27.10 14.73
C PHE A 184 -33.04 26.12 15.42
N HIS A 185 -33.84 25.38 14.65
CA HIS A 185 -34.52 24.23 15.22
C HIS A 185 -33.49 23.18 15.63
N HIS A 186 -33.40 22.96 16.94
CA HIS A 186 -32.65 21.87 17.55
C HIS A 186 -33.29 20.55 17.10
N PHE A 187 -32.86 20.00 15.96
CA PHE A 187 -33.10 18.59 15.66
C PHE A 187 -32.19 17.78 16.57
N THR A 188 -32.69 17.50 17.78
CA THR A 188 -32.37 16.24 18.46
C THR A 188 -32.51 15.14 17.43
N CYS A 189 -31.40 14.47 17.13
CA CYS A 189 -31.36 13.26 16.34
C CYS A 189 -32.18 12.17 17.07
N CYS A 190 -33.49 12.21 16.85
CA CYS A 190 -34.41 11.11 17.00
C CYS A 190 -35.03 10.93 15.62
N LEU A 191 -34.70 9.81 15.00
CA LEU A 191 -35.12 9.35 13.67
C LEU A 191 -36.58 9.72 13.33
N PRO A 192 -36.85 9.90 12.03
CA PRO A 192 -37.69 8.90 11.39
C PRO A 192 -36.92 8.22 10.24
N THR A 193 -36.82 6.91 10.37
CA THR A 193 -36.52 5.97 9.30
C THR A 193 -37.42 6.26 8.09
N TYR A 194 -36.84 6.64 6.95
CA TYR A 194 -37.50 6.46 5.66
C TYR A 194 -36.87 5.28 4.92
N PRO A 195 -37.70 4.37 4.37
CA PRO A 195 -37.23 3.13 3.80
C PRO A 195 -36.49 3.44 2.50
N LYS A 196 -35.23 3.00 2.41
CA LYS A 196 -34.57 2.90 1.11
C LYS A 196 -35.30 1.82 0.33
N HIS A 197 -36.06 2.24 -0.67
CA HIS A 197 -36.51 1.35 -1.74
C HIS A 197 -35.28 0.62 -2.28
N GLN A 198 -35.29 -0.71 -2.12
CA GLN A 198 -34.51 -1.62 -2.93
C GLN A 198 -34.80 -1.31 -4.40
N LEU A 199 -33.81 -0.77 -5.10
CA LEU A 199 -33.69 -0.90 -6.53
C LEU A 199 -32.26 -1.35 -6.79
N PHE A 200 -32.17 -2.66 -7.10
CA PHE A 200 -31.09 -3.46 -7.68
C PHE A 200 -29.64 -3.13 -7.37
#